data_AF-A0A3Q7EZL5-F1
#
_entry.id   AF-A0A3Q7EZL5-F1
#
_cell.length_a   1.000
_cell.length_b   1.000
_cell.length_c   1.000
_cell.angle_alpha   90.00
_cell.angle_beta   90.00
_cell.angle_gamma   90.00
#
_symmetry.space_group_name_H-M   'P 1'
#
loop_
_entity.id
_entity.type
_entity.pdbx_description
1 polymer ?
#
loop_
_entity_poly.entity_id
_entity_poly.type
_entity_poly.pdbx_seq_one_letter_code
_entity_poly.pdbx_strand_id
1 'polypeptide(L)'
;MMVKCDLHHGKYMACCLMFRGDIVTKDVNVVPTCSRCKGMLCMISNSTSVAEVFSRIEHKFHLTYVKRAFVHWYIGEFSEAREDLAALEMDYRRFGVELEEGGDDDHEEY
;
A
#
# COMPACT_ATOMS: atom_id res chain seq x y z
N MET A 1 -10.09 -0.55 3.62
CA MET A 1 -9.31 -1.29 4.63
C MET A 1 -8.10 -0.43 4.97
N MET A 2 -7.80 -0.19 6.26
CA MET A 2 -6.56 0.46 6.67
C MET A 2 -5.56 -0.61 7.06
N VAL A 3 -4.30 -0.42 6.66
CA VAL A 3 -3.24 -1.42 6.82
C VAL A 3 -2.12 -0.84 7.67
N LYS A 4 -1.58 -1.64 8.59
CA LYS A 4 -0.44 -1.24 9.42
C LYS A 4 0.88 -1.60 8.72
N CYS A 5 1.46 -0.62 8.04
CA CYS A 5 2.81 -0.65 7.48
C CYS A 5 3.55 0.64 7.87
N ASP A 6 4.87 0.61 7.81
CA ASP A 6 5.69 1.83 7.97
C ASP A 6 5.97 2.42 6.60
N LEU A 7 5.46 3.64 6.36
CA LEU A 7 5.57 4.29 5.06
C LEU A 7 6.91 5.02 4.86
N HIS A 8 7.75 5.18 5.88
CA HIS A 8 9.08 5.79 5.71
C HIS A 8 10.03 4.90 4.92
N HIS A 9 9.82 3.59 4.99
CA HIS A 9 10.66 2.58 4.34
C HIS A 9 10.15 2.20 2.94
N GLY A 10 9.04 2.76 2.49
CA GLY A 10 8.52 2.52 1.15
C GLY A 10 8.24 3.80 0.40
N LYS A 11 8.08 3.67 -0.91
CA LYS A 11 7.87 4.77 -1.83
C LYS A 11 6.41 4.85 -2.20
N TYR A 12 5.90 6.06 -2.39
CA TYR A 12 4.57 6.28 -2.90
C TYR A 12 4.59 6.20 -4.41
N MET A 13 3.78 5.30 -4.98
CA MET A 13 3.57 5.20 -6.43
C MET A 13 2.40 6.08 -6.88
N ALA A 14 1.36 6.18 -6.04
CA ALA A 14 0.21 7.02 -6.31
C ALA A 14 -0.45 7.47 -5.00
N CYS A 15 -0.96 8.69 -4.97
CA CYS A 15 -1.70 9.26 -3.85
C CYS A 15 -2.94 9.98 -4.36
N CYS A 16 -4.09 9.73 -3.75
CA CYS A 16 -5.33 10.43 -4.01
C CYS A 16 -5.90 10.97 -2.69
N LEU A 17 -6.27 12.25 -2.68
CA LEU A 17 -6.92 12.91 -1.55
C LEU A 17 -8.39 13.12 -1.89
N MET A 18 -9.27 12.50 -1.12
CA MET A 18 -10.71 12.69 -1.22
C MET A 18 -11.19 13.58 -0.08
N PHE A 19 -11.84 14.68 -0.46
CA PHE A 19 -12.44 15.63 0.45
C PHE A 19 -13.96 15.48 0.40
N ARG A 20 -14.59 15.43 1.57
CA ARG A 20 -16.06 15.42 1.69
C ARG A 20 -16.51 16.47 2.69
N GLY A 21 -17.25 17.48 2.22
CA GLY A 21 -17.80 18.57 3.04
C GLY A 21 -17.69 19.93 2.35
N ASP A 22 -18.11 20.99 3.03
CA ASP A 22 -17.91 22.38 2.59
C ASP A 22 -16.44 22.75 2.70
N ILE A 23 -15.69 22.46 1.62
CA ILE A 23 -14.28 22.76 1.50
C ILE A 23 -14.12 23.61 0.24
N VAL A 24 -13.68 24.84 0.42
CA VAL A 24 -13.27 25.70 -0.70
C VAL A 24 -11.89 25.20 -1.14
N THR A 25 -11.69 24.96 -2.44
CA THR A 25 -10.45 24.38 -2.99
C THR A 25 -9.18 25.16 -2.63
N LYS A 26 -9.33 26.46 -2.31
CA LYS A 26 -8.25 27.33 -1.83
C LYS A 26 -7.78 27.00 -0.41
N ASP A 27 -8.63 26.36 0.38
CA ASP A 27 -8.37 26.08 1.80
C ASP A 27 -7.83 24.67 2.03
N VAL A 28 -7.61 23.87 0.98
CA VAL A 28 -7.17 22.46 1.07
C VAL A 28 -5.95 22.27 1.99
N ASN A 29 -4.97 23.17 1.91
CA ASN A 29 -3.75 23.11 2.74
C ASN A 29 -3.97 23.53 4.20
N VAL A 30 -5.07 24.25 4.50
CA VAL A 30 -5.42 24.70 5.86
C VAL A 30 -6.57 23.87 6.46
N VAL A 31 -7.23 22.99 5.69
CA VAL A 31 -8.25 22.06 6.20
C VAL A 31 -7.75 21.24 7.40
N PRO A 32 -6.51 20.70 7.45
CA PRO A 32 -6.04 19.93 8.61
C PRO A 32 -6.01 20.73 9.92
N THR A 33 -5.92 22.05 9.85
CA THR A 33 -5.84 22.96 11.00
C THR A 33 -7.12 23.79 11.20
N CYS A 34 -8.04 23.76 10.24
CA CYS A 34 -9.30 24.49 10.25
C CYS A 34 -10.39 23.76 11.05
N SER A 35 -10.60 24.18 12.29
CA SER A 35 -11.68 23.66 13.17
C SER A 35 -13.11 24.01 12.71
N ARG A 36 -13.26 24.98 11.80
CA ARG A 36 -14.56 25.41 11.24
C ARG A 36 -14.98 24.60 10.02
N CYS A 37 -14.03 23.93 9.38
CA CYS A 37 -14.24 23.14 8.18
C CYS A 37 -14.80 21.78 8.62
N LYS A 38 -16.12 21.58 8.55
CA LYS A 38 -16.77 20.27 8.77
C LYS A 38 -16.53 19.38 7.55
N GLY A 39 -15.29 18.96 7.38
CA GLY A 39 -14.85 18.14 6.27
C GLY A 39 -14.21 16.85 6.76
N MET A 40 -14.42 15.76 6.02
CA MET A 40 -13.65 14.53 6.19
C MET A 40 -12.60 14.46 5.08
N LEU A 41 -11.36 14.18 5.47
CA LEU A 41 -10.25 13.90 4.57
C LEU A 41 -9.98 12.39 4.58
N CYS A 42 -9.97 11.78 3.41
CA CYS A 42 -9.52 10.41 3.22
C CYS A 42 -8.38 10.40 2.21
N MET A 43 -7.23 9.86 2.61
CA MET A 43 -6.12 9.61 1.69
C MET A 43 -6.14 8.14 1.29
N ILE A 44 -6.09 7.88 -0.01
CA ILE A 44 -5.84 6.55 -0.57
C ILE A 44 -4.49 6.63 -1.26
N SER A 45 -3.53 5.85 -0.78
CA SER A 45 -2.18 5.82 -1.33
C SER A 45 -1.75 4.40 -1.65
N ASN A 46 -1.17 4.22 -2.83
CA ASN A 46 -0.44 3.03 -3.19
C ASN A 46 1.04 3.24 -2.86
N SER A 47 1.56 2.44 -1.92
CA SER A 47 2.95 2.51 -1.48
C SER A 47 3.57 1.12 -1.53
N THR A 48 4.86 1.05 -1.89
CA THR A 48 5.64 -0.20 -1.88
C THR A 48 5.74 -0.82 -0.49
N SER A 49 5.48 -0.05 0.57
CA SER A 49 5.37 -0.53 1.96
C SER A 49 4.32 -1.63 2.17
N VAL A 50 3.39 -1.80 1.22
CA VAL A 50 2.38 -2.87 1.26
C VAL A 50 3.01 -4.27 1.12
N ALA A 51 4.18 -4.38 0.47
CA ALA A 51 4.90 -5.64 0.34
C ALA A 51 5.21 -6.28 1.70
N GLU A 52 5.58 -5.47 2.69
CA GLU A 52 5.85 -5.95 4.06
C GLU A 52 4.60 -6.61 4.69
N VAL A 53 3.42 -6.07 4.38
CA VAL A 53 2.16 -6.58 4.90
C VAL A 53 1.84 -7.93 4.26
N PHE A 54 2.05 -8.05 2.94
CA PHE A 54 1.88 -9.31 2.24
C PHE A 54 2.84 -10.38 2.76
N SER A 55 4.10 -10.05 3.01
CA SER A 55 5.07 -10.96 3.62
C SER A 55 4.63 -11.45 5.02
N ARG A 56 4.07 -10.55 5.85
CA ARG A 56 3.50 -10.94 7.17
C ARG A 56 2.30 -11.87 7.04
N ILE A 57 1.48 -11.69 6.00
CA ILE A 57 0.34 -12.57 5.71
C ILE A 57 0.85 -13.93 5.23
N GLU A 58 1.82 -13.94 4.32
CA GLU A 58 2.45 -15.16 3.80
C GLU A 58 3.06 -15.98 4.93
N HIS A 59 3.77 -15.36 5.87
CA HIS A 59 4.36 -16.08 7.00
C HIS A 59 3.30 -16.75 7.89
N LYS A 60 2.21 -16.05 8.23
CA LYS A 60 1.09 -16.63 9.00
C LYS A 60 0.38 -17.74 8.21
N PHE A 61 0.26 -17.56 6.90
CA PHE A 61 -0.31 -18.54 6.00
C PHE A 61 0.55 -19.81 5.96
N HIS A 62 1.86 -19.67 5.83
CA HIS A 62 2.81 -20.77 5.83
C HIS A 62 2.75 -21.58 7.12
N LEU A 63 2.69 -20.92 8.28
CA LEU A 63 2.52 -21.58 9.58
C LEU A 63 1.24 -22.42 9.66
N THR A 64 0.16 -21.94 9.06
CA THR A 64 -1.14 -22.64 9.03
C THR A 64 -1.09 -23.83 8.06
N TYR A 65 -0.43 -23.65 6.92
CA TYR A 65 -0.24 -24.67 5.90
C TYR A 65 0.63 -25.85 6.38
N VAL A 66 1.77 -25.57 7.03
CA VAL A 66 2.65 -26.60 7.62
C VAL A 66 1.92 -27.48 8.63
N LYS A 67 1.00 -26.89 9.39
CA LYS A 67 0.16 -27.60 10.36
C LYS A 67 -1.02 -28.35 9.73
N ARG A 68 -1.20 -28.26 8.41
CA ARG A 68 -2.36 -28.78 7.65
C ARG A 68 -3.71 -28.35 8.23
N ALA A 69 -3.74 -27.23 8.95
CA ALA A 69 -4.96 -26.73 9.56
C ALA A 69 -5.84 -26.12 8.46
N PHE A 70 -7.10 -26.54 8.38
CA PHE A 70 -8.11 -26.05 7.41
C PHE A 70 -7.80 -26.31 5.92
N VAL A 71 -6.72 -27.01 5.58
CA VAL A 71 -6.31 -27.26 4.18
C VAL A 71 -7.34 -28.08 3.39
N HIS A 72 -8.07 -28.99 4.04
CA HIS A 72 -9.04 -29.83 3.34
C HIS A 72 -10.25 -29.07 2.77
N TRP A 73 -10.52 -27.84 3.26
CA TRP A 73 -11.63 -27.01 2.80
C TRP A 73 -11.36 -26.31 1.46
N TYR A 74 -10.12 -26.34 0.99
CA TYR A 74 -9.63 -25.54 -0.13
C TYR A 74 -8.57 -26.34 -0.92
N ILE A 75 -8.83 -27.63 -1.11
CA ILE A 75 -7.95 -28.52 -1.87
C ILE A 75 -7.94 -28.05 -3.33
N GLY A 76 -6.81 -27.47 -3.75
CA GLY A 76 -6.56 -27.04 -5.14
C GLY A 76 -6.16 -25.57 -5.27
N GLU A 77 -6.85 -24.65 -4.59
CA GLU A 77 -6.67 -23.20 -4.83
C GLU A 77 -5.57 -22.56 -3.97
N PHE A 78 -5.07 -23.27 -2.95
CA PHE A 78 -4.10 -22.71 -2.00
C PHE A 78 -2.67 -22.61 -2.53
N SER A 79 -2.25 -23.46 -3.47
CA SER A 79 -0.92 -23.37 -4.07
C SER A 79 -0.82 -22.21 -5.07
N GLU A 80 -1.86 -22.02 -5.88
CA GLU A 80 -1.96 -20.95 -6.88
C GLU A 80 -1.98 -19.57 -6.21
N ALA A 81 -2.85 -19.38 -5.21
CA ALA A 81 -2.90 -18.12 -4.45
C ALA A 81 -1.57 -17.75 -3.76
N ARG A 82 -0.72 -18.73 -3.44
CA ARG A 82 0.61 -18.48 -2.88
C ARG A 82 1.59 -17.99 -3.94
N GLU A 83 1.56 -18.60 -5.13
CA GLU A 83 2.38 -18.18 -6.26
C GLU A 83 2.02 -16.77 -6.71
N ASP A 84 0.71 -16.44 -6.75
CA ASP A 84 0.23 -15.10 -7.06
C ASP A 84 0.67 -14.06 -6.03
N LEU A 85 0.61 -14.40 -4.73
CA LEU A 85 1.05 -13.51 -3.67
C LEU A 85 2.56 -13.27 -3.73
N ALA A 86 3.34 -14.31 -4.03
CA ALA A 86 4.79 -14.20 -4.20
C ALA A 86 5.17 -13.36 -5.42
N ALA A 87 4.47 -13.53 -6.54
CA ALA A 87 4.63 -12.70 -7.73
C ALA A 87 4.34 -11.23 -7.40
N LEU A 88 3.25 -10.98 -6.67
CA LEU A 88 2.88 -9.64 -6.25
C LEU A 88 3.93 -8.99 -5.34
N GLU A 89 4.48 -9.72 -4.36
CA GLU A 89 5.56 -9.21 -3.51
C GLU A 89 6.81 -8.87 -4.33
N MET A 90 7.18 -9.73 -5.28
CA MET A 90 8.31 -9.48 -6.18
C MET A 90 8.10 -8.23 -7.02
N ASP A 91 6.90 -8.02 -7.56
CA ASP A 91 6.56 -6.83 -8.33
C ASP A 91 6.71 -5.56 -7.49
N TYR A 92 6.12 -5.51 -6.28
CA TYR A 92 6.25 -4.33 -5.40
C TYR A 92 7.69 -4.05 -4.98
N ARG A 93 8.49 -5.10 -4.78
CA ARG A 93 9.91 -4.96 -4.46
C ARG A 93 10.70 -4.43 -5.65
N ARG A 94 10.42 -4.95 -6.84
CA ARG A 94 11.04 -4.50 -8.10
C ARG A 94 10.70 -3.05 -8.41
N PHE A 95 9.44 -2.64 -8.27
CA PHE A 95 9.06 -1.23 -8.41
C PHE A 95 9.77 -0.34 -7.39
N GLY A 96 10.03 -0.84 -6.18
CA GLY A 96 10.86 -0.13 -5.21
C GLY A 96 12.27 0.21 -5.72
N VAL A 97 12.91 -0.74 -6.40
CA VAL A 97 14.25 -0.60 -6.99
C VAL A 97 14.22 0.25 -8.26
N GLU A 98 13.24 0.06 -9.15
CA GLU A 98 13.09 0.89 -10.36
C GLU A 98 12.88 2.38 -10.00
N LEU A 99 12.17 2.66 -8.91
CA LEU A 99 12.04 4.02 -8.37
C LEU A 99 13.33 4.54 -7.70
N GLU A 100 14.31 3.69 -7.37
CA GLU A 100 15.64 4.13 -6.91
C GLU A 100 16.54 4.50 -8.08
N GLU A 101 16.49 3.73 -9.17
CA GLU A 101 17.36 3.95 -10.34
C GLU A 101 16.88 5.07 -11.27
N GLY A 102 15.58 5.43 -11.24
CA GLY A 102 15.04 6.58 -12.00
C GLY A 102 15.16 7.94 -11.31
N GLY A 103 15.90 8.03 -10.20
CA GLY A 103 15.98 9.24 -9.36
C GLY A 103 17.07 10.25 -9.70
N ASP A 104 17.89 10.01 -10.73
CA ASP A 104 19.10 10.81 -11.02
C ASP A 104 19.05 11.55 -12.37
N ASP A 105 17.86 11.85 -12.91
CA ASP A 105 17.75 12.62 -14.16
C ASP A 105 16.49 13.51 -14.23
N ASP A 106 16.24 14.32 -13.19
CA ASP A 106 15.36 15.50 -13.28
C ASP A 106 15.82 16.58 -12.29
N HIS A 107 16.98 17.17 -12.57
CA HIS A 107 17.37 18.49 -12.05
C HIS A 107 17.45 19.45 -13.25
N GLU A 108 16.61 20.50 -13.23
CA GLU A 108 16.64 21.76 -14.02
C GLU A 108 15.53 22.02 -15.07
N GLU A 109 14.98 23.25 -14.97
CA GLU A 109 14.07 24.00 -15.87
C GLU A 109 12.61 23.49 -16.00
N TYR A 110 11.55 24.25 -15.70
CA TYR A 110 11.26 25.69 -15.86
C TYR A 110 10.11 26.14 -14.94
#